data_AF-A0A0G4KUI1-F1
#
_entry.id   AF-A0A0G4KUI1-F1
#
_cell.length_a   1.000
_cell.length_b   1.000
_cell.length_c   1.000
_cell.angle_alpha   90.00
_cell.angle_beta   90.00
_cell.angle_gamma   90.00
#
_symmetry.space_group_name_H-M   'P 1'
#
loop_
_entity.id
_entity.type
_entity.pdbx_description
1 polymer ?
#
loop_
_entity_poly.entity_id
_entity_poly.type
_entity_poly.pdbx_seq_one_letter_code
_entity_poly.pdbx_strand_id
1 'polypeptide(L)'
;MARPASQALKHYQRALATWPKDELRPQVQFAEFLKRGVEKRLAAGAATPAAEQKELAQVNALYSLAEDRYAKRHYQRALATWPKDELRPQVQFAEFLKRGVEKRLAAGAATPAAEQKELAQVNALYSLAEDRYAKRFPLGPKISKPQSQPTYFKDLLRELEEAPSRTWLQSMSKRLSGMFRWE
;
A
#
# COMPACT_ATOMS: atom_id res chain seq x y z
N MET A 1 44.18 15.91 5.10
CA MET A 1 42.79 16.15 5.53
C MET A 1 41.87 15.25 4.71
N ALA A 2 41.10 14.36 5.34
CA ALA A 2 40.18 13.48 4.63
C ALA A 2 39.00 14.30 4.08
N ARG A 3 38.76 14.22 2.76
CA ARG A 3 37.63 14.93 2.13
C ARG A 3 36.30 14.40 2.67
N PRO A 4 35.27 15.26 2.86
CA PRO A 4 33.94 14.79 3.21
C PRO A 4 33.43 13.85 2.10
N ALA A 5 32.90 12.69 2.49
CA ALA A 5 32.34 11.72 1.56
C ALA A 5 31.28 12.40 0.67
N SER A 6 31.43 12.29 -0.66
CA SER A 6 30.51 12.91 -1.62
C SER A 6 29.09 12.44 -1.37
N GLN A 7 28.10 13.32 -1.60
CA GLN A 7 26.69 12.97 -1.39
C GLN A 7 26.31 11.76 -2.25
N ALA A 8 26.79 11.70 -3.49
CA ALA A 8 26.59 10.57 -4.39
C ALA A 8 27.01 9.24 -3.76
N LEU A 9 28.16 9.19 -3.08
CA LEU A 9 28.68 7.97 -2.46
C LEU A 9 27.77 7.48 -1.32
N LYS A 10 27.21 8.39 -0.51
CA LYS A 10 26.24 8.05 0.54
C LYS A 10 24.95 7.46 -0.05
N HIS A 11 24.47 8.02 -1.16
CA HIS A 11 23.30 7.49 -1.86
C HIS A 11 23.58 6.10 -2.45
N TYR A 12 24.74 5.88 -3.07
CA TYR A 12 25.16 4.57 -3.55
C TYR A 12 25.25 3.52 -2.43
N GLN A 13 25.83 3.86 -1.29
CA GLN A 13 25.93 2.95 -0.15
C GLN A 13 24.55 2.53 0.39
N ARG A 14 23.58 3.46 0.42
CA ARG A 14 22.19 3.13 0.78
C ARG A 14 21.51 2.23 -0.26
N ALA A 15 21.68 2.51 -1.55
CA ALA A 15 21.07 1.73 -2.62
C ALA A 15 21.61 0.29 -2.67
N LEU A 16 22.91 0.12 -2.42
CA LEU A 16 23.54 -1.21 -2.37
C LEU A 16 23.13 -1.98 -1.11
N ALA A 17 22.76 -1.29 -0.02
CA ALA A 17 22.29 -1.93 1.21
C ALA A 17 20.88 -2.54 1.09
N THR A 18 20.02 -1.99 0.23
CA THR A 18 18.66 -2.51 -0.01
C THR A 18 18.63 -3.65 -1.04
N TRP A 19 19.77 -3.98 -1.63
CA TRP A 19 19.86 -5.01 -2.65
C TRP A 19 19.77 -6.43 -2.08
N PRO A 20 19.09 -7.35 -2.79
CA PRO A 20 19.01 -8.74 -2.35
C PRO A 20 20.40 -9.36 -2.35
N LYS A 21 20.72 -10.09 -1.28
CA LYS A 21 21.98 -10.84 -1.17
C LYS A 21 21.91 -12.05 -2.10
N ASP A 22 22.94 -12.25 -2.91
CA ASP A 22 23.03 -13.42 -3.78
C ASP A 22 23.43 -14.65 -2.93
N GLU A 23 22.47 -15.51 -2.64
CA GLU A 23 22.69 -16.75 -1.86
C GLU A 23 23.40 -17.84 -2.67
N LEU A 24 23.33 -17.78 -4.01
CA LEU A 24 23.92 -18.78 -4.90
C LEU A 24 25.44 -18.64 -5.00
N ARG A 25 25.96 -17.43 -4.80
CA ARG A 25 27.40 -17.13 -4.88
C ARG A 25 27.82 -16.17 -3.76
N PRO A 26 27.96 -16.67 -2.53
CA PRO A 26 28.29 -15.82 -1.38
C PRO A 26 29.66 -15.12 -1.52
N GLN A 27 30.56 -15.66 -2.33
CA GLN A 27 31.90 -15.12 -2.55
C GLN A 27 31.92 -13.90 -3.49
N VAL A 28 30.89 -13.74 -4.32
CA VAL A 28 30.80 -12.66 -5.32
C VAL A 28 29.49 -11.92 -5.11
N GLN A 29 29.42 -11.16 -4.03
CA GLN A 29 28.30 -10.25 -3.78
C GLN A 29 28.37 -9.11 -4.81
N PHE A 30 27.41 -9.07 -5.72
CA PHE A 30 27.34 -8.03 -6.75
C PHE A 30 27.33 -6.61 -6.16
N ALA A 31 26.74 -6.46 -4.96
CA ALA A 31 26.73 -5.20 -4.23
C ALA A 31 28.14 -4.71 -3.83
N GLU A 32 29.00 -5.62 -3.37
CA GLU A 32 30.40 -5.33 -3.01
C GLU A 32 31.21 -4.88 -4.24
N PHE A 33 31.00 -5.58 -5.37
CA PHE A 33 31.68 -5.26 -6.62
C PHE A 33 31.29 -3.85 -7.12
N LEU A 34 29.99 -3.53 -7.11
CA LEU A 34 29.52 -2.21 -7.51
C LEU A 34 29.99 -1.12 -6.55
N LYS A 35 30.01 -1.37 -5.24
CA LYS A 35 30.54 -0.43 -4.26
C LYS A 35 31.99 -0.04 -4.61
N ARG A 36 32.83 -1.04 -4.87
CA ARG A 36 34.24 -0.86 -5.21
C ARG A 36 34.44 -0.14 -6.54
N GLY A 37 33.60 -0.47 -7.53
CA GLY A 37 33.60 0.20 -8.84
C GLY A 37 33.18 1.68 -8.74
N VAL A 38 32.14 1.97 -7.97
CA VAL A 38 31.65 3.33 -7.70
C VAL A 38 32.68 4.15 -6.95
N GLU A 39 33.29 3.62 -5.89
CA GLU A 39 34.35 4.28 -5.14
C GLU A 39 35.54 4.62 -6.05
N LYS A 40 35.94 3.70 -6.93
CA LYS A 40 37.01 3.91 -7.91
C LYS A 40 36.65 4.97 -8.97
N ARG A 41 35.41 4.95 -9.49
CA ARG A 41 34.92 5.95 -10.46
C ARG A 41 34.79 7.33 -9.85
N LEU A 42 34.31 7.45 -8.61
CA LEU A 42 34.23 8.72 -7.89
C LEU A 42 35.63 9.24 -7.51
N ALA A 43 36.56 8.37 -7.14
CA ALA A 43 37.95 8.74 -6.92
C ALA A 43 38.63 9.24 -8.21
N ALA A 44 38.29 8.67 -9.38
CA ALA A 44 38.84 9.06 -10.68
C ALA A 44 38.12 10.24 -11.36
N GLY A 45 36.81 10.40 -11.14
CA GLY A 45 35.93 11.33 -11.85
C GLY A 45 35.52 12.59 -11.10
N ALA A 46 35.90 12.74 -9.81
CA ALA A 46 35.57 13.90 -8.97
C ALA A 46 36.20 15.25 -9.41
N ALA A 47 36.71 15.36 -10.64
CA ALA A 47 37.35 16.57 -11.14
C ALA A 47 36.38 17.59 -11.76
N THR A 48 35.12 17.23 -12.07
CA THR A 48 34.14 18.20 -12.62
C THR A 48 32.76 18.12 -11.94
N PRO A 49 32.19 19.26 -11.51
CA PRO A 49 30.89 19.30 -10.82
C PRO A 49 29.73 18.82 -11.71
N ALA A 50 29.85 18.92 -13.04
CA ALA A 50 28.86 18.42 -13.98
C ALA A 50 28.76 16.89 -14.03
N ALA A 51 29.87 16.16 -13.82
CA ALA A 51 29.87 14.71 -13.78
C ALA A 51 29.21 14.20 -12.48
N GLU A 52 29.45 14.87 -11.36
CA GLU A 52 28.81 14.55 -10.08
C GLU A 52 27.29 14.75 -10.13
N GLN A 53 26.81 15.81 -10.76
CA GLN A 53 25.37 16.04 -10.94
C GLN A 53 24.69 14.97 -11.81
N LYS A 54 25.35 14.50 -12.88
CA LYS A 54 24.83 13.42 -13.73
C LYS A 54 24.72 12.10 -12.97
N GLU A 55 25.73 11.76 -12.17
CA GLU A 55 25.72 10.57 -11.31
C GLU A 55 24.65 10.67 -10.22
N LEU A 56 24.48 11.84 -9.60
CA LEU A 56 23.38 12.07 -8.64
C LEU A 56 21.99 11.87 -9.28
N ALA A 57 21.79 12.35 -10.50
CA ALA A 57 20.54 12.15 -11.24
C ALA A 57 20.28 10.66 -11.54
N GLN A 58 21.31 9.92 -11.96
CA GLN A 58 21.19 8.47 -12.21
C GLN A 58 20.86 7.69 -10.93
N VAL A 59 21.50 8.03 -9.81
CA VAL A 59 21.26 7.36 -8.53
C VAL A 59 19.86 7.65 -8.01
N ASN A 60 19.41 8.91 -8.10
CA ASN A 60 18.05 9.27 -7.71
C ASN A 60 17.01 8.53 -8.57
N ALA A 61 17.28 8.30 -9.86
CA ALA A 61 16.41 7.50 -10.73
C ALA A 61 16.41 5.99 -10.42
N LEU A 62 17.54 5.44 -9.97
CA LEU A 62 17.58 4.05 -9.50
C LEU A 62 16.84 3.89 -8.17
N TYR A 63 16.96 4.89 -7.30
CA TYR A 63 16.28 4.96 -6.03
C TYR A 63 14.76 5.03 -6.22
N SER A 64 14.29 5.93 -7.09
CA SER A 64 12.87 6.03 -7.43
C SER A 64 12.28 4.69 -7.86
N LEU A 65 12.98 3.97 -8.74
CA LEU A 65 12.52 2.70 -9.26
C LEU A 65 12.56 1.56 -8.21
N ALA A 66 13.43 1.66 -7.21
CA ALA A 66 13.46 0.73 -6.08
C ALA A 66 12.33 1.02 -5.07
N GLU A 67 12.13 2.29 -4.72
CA GLU A 67 11.10 2.76 -3.80
C GLU A 67 9.68 2.52 -4.33
N ASP A 68 9.42 2.83 -5.60
CA ASP A 68 8.13 2.57 -6.25
C ASP A 68 7.75 1.09 -6.17
N ARG A 69 8.75 0.21 -6.32
CA ARG A 69 8.57 -1.24 -6.17
C ARG A 69 8.27 -1.63 -4.73
N TYR A 70 8.82 -0.94 -3.74
CA TYR A 70 8.58 -1.23 -2.32
C TYR A 70 7.17 -0.83 -1.89
N ALA A 71 6.76 0.41 -2.14
CA ALA A 71 5.41 0.88 -1.84
C ALA A 71 4.34 0.05 -2.56
N LYS A 72 4.54 -0.24 -3.87
CA LYS A 72 3.64 -1.07 -4.67
C LYS A 72 3.45 -2.47 -4.07
N ARG A 73 4.52 -3.13 -3.61
CA ARG A 73 4.43 -4.45 -2.97
C ARG A 73 3.59 -4.43 -1.70
N HIS A 74 3.74 -3.39 -0.89
CA HIS A 74 2.96 -3.24 0.34
C HIS A 74 1.49 -2.98 0.08
N TYR A 75 1.16 -2.14 -0.91
CA TYR A 75 -0.23 -1.98 -1.36
C TYR A 75 -0.82 -3.30 -1.86
N GLN A 76 -0.09 -4.06 -2.67
CA GLN A 76 -0.58 -5.35 -3.17
C GLN A 76 -0.90 -6.32 -2.03
N ARG A 77 -0.07 -6.38 -0.99
CA ARG A 77 -0.30 -7.22 0.20
C ARG A 77 -1.49 -6.74 1.04
N ALA A 78 -1.59 -5.44 1.30
CA ALA A 78 -2.70 -4.85 2.03
C ALA A 78 -4.04 -5.10 1.31
N LEU A 79 -4.06 -4.89 -0.02
CA LEU A 79 -5.26 -5.10 -0.83
C LEU A 79 -5.65 -6.57 -0.96
N ALA A 80 -4.69 -7.50 -0.92
CA ALA A 80 -4.97 -8.94 -0.92
C ALA A 80 -5.67 -9.41 0.38
N THR A 81 -5.47 -8.68 1.48
CA THR A 81 -6.13 -8.97 2.77
C THR A 81 -7.54 -8.40 2.83
N TRP A 82 -7.91 -7.52 1.88
CA TRP A 82 -9.17 -6.81 1.92
C TRP A 82 -10.36 -7.74 1.61
N PRO A 83 -11.49 -7.63 2.35
CA PRO A 83 -12.67 -8.42 2.07
C PRO A 83 -13.27 -8.09 0.70
N LYS A 84 -13.90 -9.09 0.08
CA LYS A 84 -14.67 -8.92 -1.15
C LYS A 84 -16.03 -8.30 -0.82
N ASP A 85 -16.42 -7.29 -1.60
CA ASP A 85 -17.73 -6.65 -1.47
C ASP A 85 -18.75 -7.38 -2.34
N GLU A 86 -19.60 -8.20 -1.72
CA GLU A 86 -20.65 -8.96 -2.41
C GLU A 86 -21.84 -8.09 -2.83
N LEU A 87 -22.06 -6.95 -2.18
CA LEU A 87 -23.18 -6.05 -2.48
C LEU A 87 -22.95 -5.30 -3.78
N ARG A 88 -21.70 -5.12 -4.18
CA ARG A 88 -21.29 -4.36 -5.38
C ARG A 88 -20.28 -5.15 -6.20
N PRO A 89 -20.69 -6.25 -6.85
CA PRO A 89 -19.78 -7.13 -7.57
C PRO A 89 -19.07 -6.43 -8.74
N GLN A 90 -19.67 -5.39 -9.32
CA GLN A 90 -19.09 -4.65 -10.45
C GLN A 90 -17.92 -3.74 -10.06
N VAL A 91 -17.86 -3.27 -8.80
CA VAL A 91 -16.85 -2.31 -8.34
C VAL A 91 -16.27 -2.79 -7.03
N GLN A 92 -15.21 -3.60 -7.12
CA GLN A 92 -14.45 -4.01 -5.95
C GLN A 92 -13.46 -2.92 -5.54
N PHE A 93 -13.47 -2.57 -4.26
CA PHE A 93 -12.59 -1.55 -3.70
C PHE A 93 -11.11 -1.84 -3.96
N ALA A 94 -10.70 -3.10 -3.81
CA ALA A 94 -9.32 -3.51 -4.02
C ALA A 94 -8.82 -3.23 -5.45
N GLU A 95 -9.66 -3.52 -6.45
CA GLU A 95 -9.35 -3.27 -7.86
C GLU A 95 -9.31 -1.78 -8.19
N PHE A 96 -10.25 -1.00 -7.63
CA PHE A 96 -10.25 0.46 -7.80
C PHE A 96 -8.99 1.10 -7.22
N LEU A 97 -8.63 0.74 -5.99
CA LEU A 97 -7.43 1.26 -5.35
C LEU A 97 -6.15 0.83 -6.08
N LYS A 98 -6.06 -0.43 -6.54
CA LYS A 98 -4.90 -0.91 -7.30
C LYS A 98 -4.64 -0.02 -8.51
N ARG A 99 -5.67 0.29 -9.30
CA ARG A 99 -5.57 1.18 -10.46
C ARG A 99 -5.17 2.61 -10.07
N GLY A 100 -5.77 3.14 -9.00
CA GLY A 100 -5.46 4.48 -8.50
C GLY A 100 -4.02 4.61 -8.00
N VAL A 101 -3.54 3.62 -7.27
CA VAL A 101 -2.17 3.54 -6.76
C VAL A 101 -1.17 3.40 -7.90
N GLU A 102 -1.42 2.52 -8.88
CA GLU A 102 -0.53 2.37 -10.03
C GLU A 102 -0.41 3.67 -10.84
N LYS A 103 -1.52 4.37 -11.07
CA LYS A 103 -1.51 5.67 -11.73
C LYS A 103 -0.76 6.72 -10.90
N ARG A 104 -0.93 6.73 -9.58
CA ARG A 104 -0.28 7.70 -8.68
C ARG A 104 1.21 7.45 -8.56
N LEU A 105 1.64 6.20 -8.40
CA LEU A 105 3.06 5.83 -8.36
C LEU A 105 3.73 6.13 -9.71
N ALA A 106 3.07 5.86 -10.84
CA ALA A 106 3.59 6.20 -12.15
C ALA A 106 3.72 7.72 -12.40
N ALA A 107 2.87 8.54 -11.76
CA ALA A 107 2.89 10.00 -11.86
C ALA A 107 3.73 10.69 -10.77
N GLY A 108 4.10 9.97 -9.71
CA GLY A 108 4.80 10.50 -8.55
C GLY A 108 6.28 10.72 -8.85
N ALA A 109 6.73 11.97 -8.83
CA ALA A 109 8.16 12.26 -8.80
C ALA A 109 8.73 11.76 -7.45
N ALA A 110 9.67 10.84 -7.52
CA ALA A 110 10.30 10.17 -6.38
C ALA A 110 11.13 11.13 -5.54
N THR A 111 10.42 11.83 -4.68
CA THR A 111 11.01 12.52 -3.54
C THR A 111 10.83 11.62 -2.32
N PRO A 112 11.82 11.57 -1.42
CA PRO A 112 11.70 10.76 -0.20
C PRO A 112 10.50 11.17 0.66
N ALA A 113 10.06 12.43 0.57
CA ALA A 113 8.87 12.93 1.24
C ALA A 113 7.55 12.36 0.64
N ALA A 114 7.51 12.09 -0.67
CA ALA A 114 6.36 11.46 -1.30
C ALA A 114 6.27 9.98 -0.92
N GLU A 115 7.38 9.26 -0.86
CA GLU A 115 7.41 7.85 -0.45
C GLU A 115 6.91 7.68 1.00
N GLN A 116 7.38 8.51 1.94
CA GLN A 116 6.91 8.47 3.33
C GLN A 116 5.39 8.66 3.44
N LYS A 117 4.80 9.51 2.58
CA LYS A 117 3.35 9.69 2.51
C LYS A 117 2.65 8.44 1.99
N GLU A 118 3.21 7.78 0.98
CA GLU A 118 2.66 6.51 0.47
C GLU A 118 2.76 5.39 1.51
N LEU A 119 3.88 5.27 2.22
CA LEU A 119 4.02 4.30 3.32
C LEU A 119 3.06 4.56 4.47
N ALA A 120 2.82 5.84 4.82
CA ALA A 120 1.82 6.21 5.81
C ALA A 120 0.39 5.80 5.38
N GLN A 121 0.06 5.95 4.09
CA GLN A 121 -1.22 5.51 3.53
C GLN A 121 -1.37 3.99 3.56
N VAL A 122 -0.32 3.24 3.24
CA VAL A 122 -0.32 1.77 3.37
C VAL A 122 -0.54 1.37 4.84
N ASN A 123 0.14 2.00 5.78
CA ASN A 123 -0.03 1.71 7.21
C ASN A 123 -1.46 2.01 7.70
N ALA A 124 -2.08 3.06 7.17
CA ALA A 124 -3.48 3.36 7.42
C ALA A 124 -4.39 2.25 6.86
N LEU A 125 -4.13 1.76 5.64
CA LEU A 125 -4.86 0.63 5.06
C LEU A 125 -4.73 -0.63 5.92
N TYR A 126 -3.53 -1.03 6.35
CA TYR A 126 -3.38 -2.18 7.26
C TYR A 126 -4.16 -2.00 8.57
N SER A 127 -4.10 -0.79 9.15
CA SER A 127 -4.82 -0.50 10.40
C SER A 127 -6.34 -0.61 10.24
N LEU A 128 -6.86 -0.31 9.04
CA LEU A 128 -8.27 -0.47 8.71
C LEU A 128 -8.63 -1.93 8.39
N ALA A 129 -7.80 -2.65 7.62
CA ALA A 129 -8.00 -4.07 7.31
C ALA A 129 -8.07 -4.94 8.57
N GLU A 130 -7.25 -4.62 9.58
CA GLU A 130 -7.18 -5.38 10.83
C GLU A 130 -8.23 -4.96 11.86
N ASP A 131 -9.15 -4.05 11.50
CA ASP A 131 -10.16 -3.48 12.39
C ASP A 131 -9.56 -2.92 13.70
N ARG A 132 -8.34 -2.38 13.63
CA ARG A 132 -7.56 -1.96 14.81
C ARG A 132 -8.31 -0.96 15.67
N TYR A 133 -9.03 -0.03 15.03
CA TYR A 133 -9.78 1.02 15.72
C TYR A 133 -11.10 0.51 16.32
N ALA A 134 -11.78 -0.42 15.65
CA ALA A 134 -12.95 -1.09 16.21
C ALA A 134 -12.59 -1.91 17.45
N LYS A 135 -11.43 -2.58 17.46
CA LYS A 135 -10.92 -3.33 18.61
C LYS A 135 -10.49 -2.41 19.76
N ARG A 136 -9.81 -1.30 19.43
CA ARG A 136 -9.29 -0.35 20.43
C ARG A 136 -10.41 0.47 21.09
N PHE A 137 -11.46 0.79 20.36
CA PHE A 137 -12.57 1.62 20.83
C PHE A 137 -13.89 0.89 20.61
N PRO A 138 -14.20 -0.14 21.43
CA PRO A 138 -15.42 -0.90 21.28
C PRO A 138 -16.65 0.00 21.54
N LEU A 139 -17.65 -0.12 20.69
CA LEU A 139 -18.89 0.64 20.82
C LEU A 139 -19.67 0.16 22.05
N GLY A 140 -20.14 1.11 22.86
CA GLY A 140 -20.93 0.80 24.05
C GLY A 140 -22.30 0.19 23.71
N PRO A 141 -22.88 -0.61 24.63
CA PRO A 141 -24.13 -1.33 24.40
C PRO A 141 -25.29 -0.39 24.05
N LYS A 142 -25.31 0.83 24.62
CA LYS A 142 -26.34 1.85 24.36
C LYS A 142 -26.40 2.32 22.91
N ILE A 143 -25.26 2.32 22.20
CA ILE A 143 -25.19 2.72 20.79
C ILE A 143 -25.50 1.51 19.89
N SER A 144 -24.99 0.32 20.26
CA SER A 144 -25.19 -0.92 19.48
C SER A 144 -26.60 -1.51 19.58
N LYS A 145 -27.40 -1.13 20.58
CA LYS A 145 -28.74 -1.64 20.84
C LYS A 145 -29.67 -0.48 21.20
N PRO A 146 -30.32 0.16 20.21
CA PRO A 146 -31.22 1.26 20.48
C PRO A 146 -32.42 0.76 21.30
N GLN A 147 -32.94 1.61 22.20
CA GLN A 147 -34.04 1.22 23.10
C GLN A 147 -35.32 0.87 22.36
N SER A 148 -35.58 1.50 21.21
CA SER A 148 -36.76 1.23 20.39
C SER A 148 -36.73 -0.16 19.72
N GLN A 149 -35.55 -0.67 19.37
CA GLN A 149 -35.40 -1.98 18.75
C GLN A 149 -34.01 -2.57 19.01
N PRO A 150 -33.85 -3.41 20.05
CA PRO A 150 -32.53 -3.89 20.47
C PRO A 150 -31.87 -4.85 19.47
N THR A 151 -32.63 -5.43 18.53
CA THR A 151 -32.11 -6.34 17.49
C THR A 151 -31.83 -5.66 16.15
N TYR A 152 -32.12 -4.36 16.01
CA TYR A 152 -32.13 -3.64 14.72
C TYR A 152 -30.86 -3.88 13.87
N PHE A 153 -29.68 -3.62 14.43
CA PHE A 153 -28.42 -3.77 13.69
C PHE A 153 -28.07 -5.23 13.35
N LYS A 154 -28.53 -6.19 14.16
CA LYS A 154 -28.34 -7.62 13.86
C LYS A 154 -29.24 -8.06 12.71
N ASP A 155 -30.49 -7.62 12.73
CA ASP A 155 -31.44 -7.90 11.66
C ASP A 155 -30.98 -7.27 10.33
N LEU A 156 -30.47 -6.02 10.37
CA LEU A 156 -29.84 -5.35 9.23
C LEU A 156 -28.65 -6.13 8.67
N LEU A 157 -27.70 -6.53 9.51
CA LEU A 157 -26.52 -7.28 9.06
C LEU A 157 -26.91 -8.59 8.37
N ARG A 158 -27.87 -9.33 8.96
CA ARG A 158 -28.42 -10.53 8.34
C ARG A 158 -29.06 -10.23 6.97
N GLU A 159 -29.83 -9.16 6.86
CA GLU A 159 -30.45 -8.77 5.58
C GLU A 159 -29.42 -8.38 4.52
N LEU A 160 -28.31 -7.74 4.93
CA LEU A 160 -27.19 -7.37 4.06
C LEU A 160 -26.44 -8.61 3.56
N GLU A 161 -26.18 -9.60 4.42
CA GLU A 161 -25.54 -10.87 4.04
C GLU A 161 -26.44 -11.75 3.14
N GLU A 162 -27.76 -11.71 3.37
CA GLU A 162 -28.74 -12.42 2.54
C GLU A 162 -29.02 -11.72 1.20
N ALA A 163 -28.72 -10.43 1.05
CA ALA A 163 -29.02 -9.64 -0.14
C ALA A 163 -28.36 -10.17 -1.45
N PRO A 164 -27.06 -10.53 -1.50
CA PRO A 164 -26.44 -11.04 -2.71
C PRO A 164 -26.93 -12.44 -3.13
N SER A 165 -27.38 -13.27 -2.18
CA SER A 165 -27.92 -14.61 -2.44
C SER A 165 -29.45 -14.63 -2.62
N ARG A 166 -30.14 -13.51 -2.33
CA ARG A 166 -31.56 -13.34 -2.60
C ARG A 166 -31.80 -13.22 -4.09
N THR A 167 -32.35 -14.27 -4.68
CA THR A 167 -32.98 -14.23 -6.00
C THR A 167 -33.96 -13.05 -6.04
N TRP A 168 -33.89 -12.23 -7.09
CA TRP A 168 -34.74 -11.04 -7.35
C TRP A 168 -36.25 -11.24 -7.07
N LEU A 169 -36.74 -12.48 -7.10
CA LEU A 169 -38.11 -12.87 -6.77
C LEU A 169 -38.46 -12.84 -5.27
N GLN A 170 -37.52 -13.12 -4.35
CA GLN A 170 -37.77 -13.08 -2.90
C GLN A 170 -37.86 -11.64 -2.36
N SER A 171 -37.09 -10.72 -2.94
CA SER A 171 -37.18 -9.29 -2.64
C SER A 171 -38.48 -8.67 -3.19
N MET A 172 -39.02 -9.20 -4.28
CA MET A 172 -40.36 -8.85 -4.77
C MET A 172 -41.48 -9.39 -3.86
N SER A 173 -41.35 -10.65 -3.41
CA SER A 173 -42.31 -11.29 -2.49
C SER A 173 -42.43 -10.58 -1.14
N LYS A 174 -41.31 -10.13 -0.54
CA LYS A 174 -41.34 -9.36 0.72
C LYS A 174 -41.95 -7.97 0.57
N ARG A 175 -41.79 -7.33 -0.60
CA ARG A 175 -42.45 -6.06 -0.92
C ARG A 175 -43.96 -6.23 -1.07
N LEU A 176 -44.41 -7.36 -1.64
CA LEU A 176 -45.82 -7.73 -1.71
C LEU A 176 -46.38 -8.08 -0.32
N SER A 177 -45.67 -8.85 0.51
CA SER A 177 -46.17 -9.24 1.83
C SER A 177 -46.26 -8.09 2.84
N GLY A 178 -45.40 -7.06 2.72
CA GLY A 178 -45.50 -5.82 3.51
C GLY A 178 -46.66 -4.91 3.07
N MET A 179 -47.17 -5.11 1.86
CA MET A 179 -48.32 -4.37 1.29
C MET A 179 -49.66 -5.02 1.66
N PHE A 180 -49.67 -6.33 1.84
CA PHE A 180 -50.80 -7.08 2.41
C PHE A 180 -50.65 -7.21 3.94
N ARG A 181 -50.87 -6.10 4.66
CA ARG A 181 -51.23 -6.16 6.08
C ARG A 181 -52.71 -6.51 6.14
N TRP A 182 -53.05 -7.78 6.37
CA TRP A 182 -54.40 -8.15 6.80
C TRP A 182 -54.63 -7.57 8.20
N GLU A 183 -55.72 -6.83 8.37
CA GLU A 183 -56.31 -6.55 9.69
C GLU A 183 -56.89 -7.83 10.30
#